data_AF-A0AAE0X0L8-F1
#
_entry.id   AF-A0AAE0X0L8-F1
#
_cell.length_a   1.000
_cell.length_b   1.000
_cell.length_c   1.000
_cell.angle_alpha   90.00
_cell.angle_beta   90.00
_cell.angle_gamma   90.00
#
_symmetry.space_group_name_H-M   'P 1'
#
loop_
_entity.id
_entity.type
_entity.pdbx_description
1 polymer ?
#
loop_
_entity_poly.entity_id
_entity_poly.type
_entity_poly.pdbx_seq_one_letter_code
_entity_poly.pdbx_strand_id
1 'polypeptide(L)'
;MLDTSVDHDTELAGFRELLFGFADFLVTNFFLPLRAATNKTPQPSPVYHAAVQQVQTQEEQQRIQDFVGTPERLSVLRETCLTRDRHRCVVTCAFDLTEATRQWRAEQRWDQLSAKDDDGNPLDASNQYANLEVAHILPYALTKGENSELDESRKAAIAILNMFDNGVIYLIEGTDIDWPRNAITLTHDIHQLFGHFDIFFERVADTPPHTYRIGTFLPPFYSNQLPITRTLFTHPSIDPPSERLLALHSAIAHILHLSGAGEYIQAILNDMEKGVVREDGSTQLGVMSTPSLTSTARAKKACAWPLHMRSVSTWRTISGLWRPRLL
;
A
#
# COMPACT_ATOMS: atom_id res chain seq x y z
N MET A 1 -55.63 19.51 0.25
CA MET A 1 -54.19 19.77 0.19
C MET A 1 -53.58 19.05 1.38
N LEU A 2 -53.10 17.83 1.18
CA LEU A 2 -52.29 17.13 2.18
C LEU A 2 -50.84 17.55 1.96
N ASP A 3 -50.25 17.96 3.06
CA ASP A 3 -48.93 18.53 3.21
C ASP A 3 -47.86 17.45 2.98
N THR A 4 -47.19 17.47 1.83
CA THR A 4 -46.13 16.51 1.47
C THR A 4 -44.72 17.06 1.72
N SER A 5 -44.57 18.13 2.50
CA SER A 5 -43.25 18.75 2.71
C SER A 5 -42.45 18.21 3.90
N VAL A 6 -42.96 17.23 4.67
CA VAL A 6 -42.32 16.75 5.92
C VAL A 6 -41.46 15.48 5.72
N ASP A 7 -41.54 14.81 4.57
CA ASP A 7 -40.94 13.47 4.41
C ASP A 7 -39.48 13.50 3.87
N HIS A 8 -39.16 14.49 3.03
CA HIS A 8 -37.89 14.45 2.29
C HIS A 8 -36.66 14.85 3.14
N ASP A 9 -36.81 15.83 4.04
CA ASP A 9 -35.71 16.33 4.88
C ASP A 9 -35.32 15.34 5.98
N THR A 10 -36.29 14.53 6.44
CA THR A 10 -36.09 13.51 7.48
C THR A 10 -35.41 12.27 6.91
N GLU A 11 -35.82 11.84 5.70
CA GLU A 11 -35.17 10.76 4.94
C GLU A 11 -33.73 11.13 4.55
N LEU A 12 -33.50 12.38 4.11
CA LEU A 12 -32.17 12.89 3.80
C LEU A 12 -31.25 12.96 5.02
N ALA A 13 -31.80 13.32 6.19
CA ALA A 13 -31.07 13.30 7.46
C ALA A 13 -30.68 11.87 7.87
N GLY A 14 -31.59 10.90 7.75
CA GLY A 14 -31.31 9.49 8.03
C GLY A 14 -30.25 8.90 7.09
N PHE A 15 -30.32 9.22 5.79
CA PHE A 15 -29.29 8.81 4.82
C PHE A 15 -27.92 9.39 5.15
N ARG A 16 -27.88 10.64 5.61
CA ARG A 16 -26.64 11.32 6.00
C ARG A 16 -25.99 10.68 7.23
N GLU A 17 -26.79 10.27 8.23
CA GLU A 17 -26.26 9.57 9.41
C GLU A 17 -25.70 8.20 9.04
N LEU A 18 -26.36 7.44 8.17
CA LEU A 18 -25.87 6.16 7.66
C LEU A 18 -24.56 6.33 6.86
N LEU A 19 -24.47 7.34 6.00
CA LEU A 19 -23.26 7.64 5.24
C LEU A 19 -22.08 7.96 6.17
N PHE A 20 -22.31 8.74 7.23
CA PHE A 20 -21.27 9.06 8.19
C PHE A 20 -20.85 7.84 9.01
N GLY A 21 -21.81 7.04 9.49
CA GLY A 21 -21.50 5.79 10.20
C GLY A 21 -20.71 4.81 9.32
N PHE A 22 -21.03 4.73 8.03
CA PHE A 22 -20.28 3.91 7.09
C PHE A 22 -18.87 4.45 6.83
N ALA A 23 -18.72 5.77 6.71
CA ALA A 23 -17.40 6.39 6.51
C ALA A 23 -16.48 6.17 7.73
N ASP A 24 -17.01 6.32 8.95
CA ASP A 24 -16.29 5.98 10.18
C ASP A 24 -15.93 4.49 10.23
N PHE A 25 -16.85 3.60 9.83
CA PHE A 25 -16.58 2.17 9.73
C PHE A 25 -15.41 1.86 8.77
N LEU A 26 -15.36 2.48 7.59
CA LEU A 26 -14.25 2.32 6.64
C LEU A 26 -12.92 2.84 7.21
N VAL A 27 -12.92 4.00 7.86
CA VAL A 27 -11.70 4.57 8.44
C VAL A 27 -11.14 3.67 9.53
N THR A 28 -11.97 3.27 10.49
CA THR A 28 -11.54 2.48 11.65
C THR A 28 -11.13 1.07 11.27
N ASN A 29 -11.91 0.38 10.42
CA ASN A 29 -11.72 -1.05 10.16
C ASN A 29 -10.84 -1.35 8.94
N PHE A 30 -10.54 -0.35 8.10
CA PHE A 30 -9.78 -0.57 6.88
C PHE A 30 -8.66 0.46 6.66
N PHE A 31 -8.97 1.74 6.47
CA PHE A 31 -7.97 2.71 6.03
C PHE A 31 -6.89 3.01 7.08
N LEU A 32 -7.28 3.16 8.35
CA LEU A 32 -6.33 3.38 9.45
C LEU A 32 -5.37 2.20 9.62
N PRO A 33 -5.83 0.94 9.81
CA PRO A 33 -4.91 -0.19 9.96
C PRO A 33 -4.08 -0.45 8.69
N LEU A 34 -4.64 -0.20 7.50
CA LEU A 34 -3.92 -0.30 6.23
C LEU A 34 -2.72 0.64 6.21
N ARG A 35 -2.94 1.94 6.43
CA ARG A 35 -1.87 2.95 6.39
C ARG A 35 -0.86 2.81 7.53
N ALA A 36 -1.28 2.28 8.69
CA ALA A 36 -0.38 2.00 9.80
C ALA A 36 0.62 0.85 9.52
N ALA A 37 0.36 0.02 8.51
CA ALA A 37 1.10 -1.19 8.21
C ALA A 37 1.98 -1.11 6.95
N THR A 38 1.65 -0.28 5.97
CA THR A 38 2.30 -0.24 4.65
C THR A 38 3.80 0.10 4.70
N ASN A 39 4.26 0.94 5.64
CA ASN A 39 5.67 1.32 5.78
C ASN A 39 6.45 0.44 6.79
N LYS A 40 5.86 -0.66 7.26
CA LYS A 40 6.47 -1.56 8.26
C LYS A 40 6.89 -2.90 7.68
N THR A 41 6.87 -3.07 6.36
CA THR A 41 7.32 -4.31 5.70
C THR A 41 8.77 -4.58 6.10
N PRO A 42 9.05 -5.66 6.87
CA PRO A 42 10.40 -5.96 7.30
C PRO A 42 11.30 -6.13 6.07
N GLN A 43 12.34 -5.31 5.95
CA GLN A 43 13.34 -5.49 4.90
C GLN A 43 14.38 -6.49 5.44
N PRO A 44 14.44 -7.73 4.90
CA PRO A 44 15.40 -8.70 5.38
C PRO A 44 16.82 -8.19 5.09
N SER A 45 17.67 -8.17 6.12
CA SER A 45 19.08 -7.84 5.94
C SER A 45 19.79 -8.94 5.12
N PRO A 46 20.72 -8.60 4.21
CA PRO A 46 21.48 -9.57 3.42
C PRO A 46 22.18 -10.68 4.24
N VAL A 47 22.47 -10.42 5.53
CA VAL A 47 23.16 -11.35 6.43
C VAL A 47 22.32 -12.59 6.75
N TYR A 48 20.99 -12.45 6.81
CA TYR A 48 20.10 -13.59 7.11
C TYR A 48 19.98 -14.55 5.92
N HIS A 49 20.14 -14.06 4.69
CA HIS A 49 20.00 -14.84 3.45
C HIS A 49 21.03 -15.98 3.35
N ALA A 50 22.31 -15.68 3.60
CA ALA A 50 23.39 -16.67 3.53
C ALA A 50 23.31 -17.74 4.63
N ALA A 51 22.85 -17.35 5.83
CA ALA A 51 22.69 -18.28 6.95
C ALA A 51 21.51 -19.24 6.75
N VAL A 52 20.43 -18.78 6.11
CA VAL A 52 19.21 -19.56 5.87
C VAL A 52 19.41 -20.59 4.75
N GLN A 53 20.02 -20.19 3.62
CA GLN A 53 20.27 -21.13 2.51
C GLN A 53 21.17 -22.30 2.89
N GLN A 54 22.04 -22.11 3.88
CA GLN A 54 22.99 -23.12 4.33
C GLN A 54 22.41 -24.17 5.29
N VAL A 55 21.21 -23.96 5.85
CA VAL A 55 20.69 -24.77 6.97
C VAL A 55 19.54 -25.70 6.58
N GLN A 56 18.85 -25.51 5.45
CA GLN A 56 17.53 -26.13 5.26
C GLN A 56 17.54 -27.51 4.57
N THR A 57 16.87 -28.48 5.21
CA THR A 57 16.44 -29.75 4.60
C THR A 57 15.09 -29.62 3.87
N GLN A 58 14.76 -30.53 2.94
CA GLN A 58 13.51 -30.47 2.15
C GLN A 58 12.23 -30.48 3.01
N GLU A 59 12.24 -31.13 4.18
CA GLU A 59 11.08 -31.18 5.10
C GLU A 59 10.88 -29.89 5.90
N GLU A 60 11.95 -29.13 6.16
CA GLU A 60 11.87 -27.82 6.81
C GLU A 60 11.41 -26.74 5.83
N GLN A 61 11.76 -26.86 4.55
CA GLN A 61 11.25 -25.99 3.49
C GLN A 61 9.72 -26.04 3.40
N GLN A 62 9.11 -27.22 3.55
CA GLN A 62 7.64 -27.37 3.54
C GLN A 62 6.98 -26.75 4.77
N ARG A 63 7.54 -26.88 5.97
CA ARG A 63 6.98 -26.24 7.18
C ARG A 63 7.12 -24.73 7.21
N ILE A 64 8.19 -24.16 6.64
CA ILE A 64 8.39 -22.70 6.57
C ILE A 64 7.47 -22.09 5.50
N GLN A 65 7.10 -22.85 4.46
CA GLN A 65 6.10 -22.44 3.49
C GLN A 65 4.69 -22.27 4.09
N ASP A 66 4.41 -22.83 5.27
CA ASP A 66 3.09 -22.69 5.90
C ASP A 66 2.91 -21.39 6.69
N PHE A 67 4.00 -20.69 7.05
CA PHE A 67 3.93 -19.45 7.81
C PHE A 67 4.14 -18.23 6.91
N VAL A 68 3.31 -17.21 7.11
CA VAL A 68 3.27 -16.01 6.28
C VAL A 68 4.20 -14.93 6.85
N GLY A 69 4.98 -14.26 6.00
CA GLY A 69 5.86 -13.17 6.43
C GLY A 69 7.07 -13.59 7.26
N THR A 70 7.56 -14.83 7.08
CA THR A 70 8.85 -15.23 7.67
C THR A 70 10.01 -14.46 7.01
N PRO A 71 11.11 -14.20 7.75
CA PRO A 71 12.30 -13.56 7.18
C PRO A 71 12.83 -14.26 5.92
N GLU A 72 12.69 -15.58 5.84
CA GLU A 72 13.12 -16.41 4.71
C GLU A 72 12.27 -16.13 3.47
N ARG A 73 10.94 -16.12 3.62
CA ARG A 73 10.01 -15.84 2.52
C ARG A 73 10.18 -14.42 2.00
N LEU A 74 10.33 -13.45 2.90
CA LEU A 74 10.60 -12.06 2.55
C LEU A 74 11.93 -11.92 1.79
N SER A 75 12.95 -12.70 2.16
CA SER A 75 14.24 -12.69 1.47
C SER A 75 14.11 -13.22 0.05
N VAL A 76 13.40 -14.34 -0.13
CA VAL A 76 13.12 -14.94 -1.45
C VAL A 76 12.28 -14.01 -2.31
N LEU A 77 11.22 -13.42 -1.76
CA LEU A 77 10.38 -12.45 -2.44
C LEU A 77 11.21 -11.25 -2.90
N ARG A 78 12.09 -10.75 -2.05
CA ARG A 78 12.98 -9.63 -2.36
C ARG A 78 13.88 -9.94 -3.56
N GLU A 79 14.61 -11.05 -3.52
CA GLU A 79 15.49 -11.49 -4.60
C GLU A 79 14.72 -11.69 -5.92
N THR A 80 13.53 -12.30 -5.82
CA THR A 80 12.64 -12.55 -6.96
C THR A 80 12.17 -11.24 -7.61
N CYS A 81 11.75 -10.26 -6.81
CA CYS A 81 11.31 -8.95 -7.33
C CYS A 81 12.47 -8.14 -7.91
N LEU A 82 13.63 -8.13 -7.25
CA LEU A 82 14.83 -7.46 -7.77
C LEU A 82 15.23 -8.05 -9.13
N THR A 83 15.25 -9.38 -9.26
CA THR A 83 15.54 -10.04 -10.54
C THR A 83 14.52 -9.69 -11.62
N ARG A 84 13.21 -9.75 -11.30
CA ARG A 84 12.14 -9.37 -12.22
C ARG A 84 12.27 -7.93 -12.70
N ASP A 85 12.59 -7.03 -11.78
CA ASP A 85 12.66 -5.59 -12.01
C ASP A 85 14.05 -5.12 -12.48
N ARG A 86 14.91 -6.07 -12.87
CA ARG A 86 16.27 -5.81 -13.39
C ARG A 86 17.11 -4.94 -12.45
N HIS A 87 16.98 -5.22 -11.15
CA HIS A 87 17.59 -4.49 -10.04
C HIS A 87 17.36 -2.98 -10.13
N ARG A 88 16.17 -2.55 -10.56
CA ARG A 88 15.79 -1.14 -10.66
C ARG A 88 14.52 -0.84 -9.88
N CYS A 89 14.47 0.37 -9.34
CA CYS A 89 13.21 0.95 -8.89
C CYS A 89 12.27 1.10 -10.09
N VAL A 90 11.05 0.57 -9.99
CA VAL A 90 10.09 0.60 -11.10
C VAL A 90 9.59 2.01 -11.45
N VAL A 91 9.79 2.97 -10.55
CA VAL A 91 9.39 4.38 -10.73
C VAL A 91 10.55 5.24 -11.21
N THR A 92 11.64 5.30 -10.44
CA THR A 92 12.78 6.19 -10.74
C THR A 92 13.76 5.59 -11.74
N CYS A 93 13.69 4.27 -11.97
CA CYS A 93 14.69 3.48 -12.71
C CYS A 93 16.09 3.48 -12.09
N ALA A 94 16.25 3.98 -10.86
CA ALA A 94 17.52 3.91 -10.13
C ALA A 94 17.95 2.44 -9.94
N PHE A 95 19.22 2.15 -10.22
CA PHE A 95 19.80 0.81 -10.11
C PHE A 95 20.23 0.49 -8.67
N ASP A 96 20.14 -0.77 -8.28
CA ASP A 96 20.45 -1.19 -6.91
C ASP A 96 21.94 -1.02 -6.59
N LEU A 97 22.23 -0.27 -5.52
CA LEU A 97 23.60 -0.02 -5.06
C LEU A 97 24.33 -1.29 -4.62
N THR A 98 23.62 -2.26 -4.04
CA THR A 98 24.21 -3.51 -3.58
C THR A 98 24.64 -4.35 -4.78
N GLU A 99 23.76 -4.46 -5.78
CA GLU A 99 24.05 -5.16 -7.02
C GLU A 99 25.17 -4.48 -7.82
N ALA A 100 25.15 -3.15 -7.96
CA ALA A 100 26.22 -2.40 -8.61
C ALA A 100 27.59 -2.69 -7.95
N THR A 101 27.62 -2.67 -6.61
CA THR A 101 28.84 -2.98 -5.85
C THR A 101 29.28 -4.42 -6.05
N ARG A 102 28.33 -5.37 -6.13
CA ARG A 102 28.61 -6.79 -6.38
C ARG A 102 29.25 -7.00 -7.75
N GLN A 103 28.66 -6.42 -8.81
CA GLN A 103 29.17 -6.50 -10.18
C GLN A 103 30.57 -5.89 -10.30
N TRP A 104 30.75 -4.69 -9.73
CA TRP A 104 32.07 -4.03 -9.73
C TRP A 104 33.16 -4.86 -9.07
N ARG A 105 32.87 -5.48 -7.92
CA ARG A 105 33.81 -6.37 -7.22
C ARG A 105 34.10 -7.66 -8.00
N ALA A 106 33.13 -8.18 -8.74
CA ALA A 106 33.30 -9.39 -9.55
C ALA A 106 34.23 -9.14 -10.74
N GLU A 107 34.11 -7.98 -11.40
CA GLU A 107 34.91 -7.67 -12.58
C GLU A 107 36.35 -7.26 -12.28
N GLN A 108 36.63 -6.69 -11.10
CA GLN A 108 38.02 -6.48 -10.65
C GLN A 108 38.84 -7.78 -10.58
N ARG A 109 38.18 -8.95 -10.61
CA ARG A 109 38.86 -10.25 -10.62
C ARG A 109 39.30 -10.69 -12.02
N TRP A 110 38.84 -10.03 -13.08
CA TRP A 110 38.96 -10.50 -14.48
C TRP A 110 39.61 -9.49 -15.43
N ASP A 111 40.24 -8.42 -14.92
CA ASP A 111 40.87 -7.35 -15.73
C ASP A 111 39.93 -6.73 -16.78
N GLN A 112 38.62 -6.76 -16.54
CA GLN A 112 37.59 -6.18 -17.40
C GLN A 112 37.34 -4.72 -17.04
N LEU A 113 37.20 -3.87 -18.07
CA LEU A 113 37.33 -2.42 -17.90
C LEU A 113 36.09 -1.74 -17.28
N SER A 114 34.91 -2.36 -17.24
CA SER A 114 33.69 -1.66 -16.79
C SER A 114 32.56 -2.60 -16.40
N ALA A 115 32.20 -2.54 -15.10
CA ALA A 115 31.04 -3.21 -14.53
C ALA A 115 29.78 -2.89 -15.32
N LYS A 116 28.89 -3.86 -15.49
CA LYS A 116 27.65 -3.67 -16.25
C LYS A 116 26.39 -3.92 -15.42
N ASP A 117 25.31 -3.23 -15.79
CA ASP A 117 23.97 -3.51 -15.31
C ASP A 117 23.34 -4.74 -16.01
N ASP A 118 22.12 -5.08 -15.63
CA ASP A 118 21.36 -6.19 -16.21
C ASP A 118 21.03 -6.02 -17.70
N ASP A 119 21.12 -4.79 -18.23
CA ASP A 119 20.94 -4.47 -19.65
C ASP A 119 22.26 -4.47 -20.43
N GLY A 120 23.40 -4.69 -19.76
CA GLY A 120 24.73 -4.67 -20.34
C GLY A 120 25.33 -3.25 -20.51
N ASN A 121 24.68 -2.23 -19.94
CA ASN A 121 25.18 -0.87 -19.93
C ASN A 121 26.29 -0.72 -18.88
N PRO A 122 27.31 0.11 -19.13
CA PRO A 122 28.34 0.36 -18.13
C PRO A 122 27.75 1.04 -16.89
N LEU A 123 28.25 0.63 -15.73
CA LEU A 123 28.01 1.27 -14.44
C LEU A 123 28.99 2.43 -14.28
N ASP A 124 28.50 3.65 -14.49
CA ASP A 124 29.27 4.88 -14.37
C ASP A 124 28.53 5.94 -13.52
N ALA A 125 29.14 7.12 -13.38
CA ALA A 125 28.61 8.22 -12.57
C ALA A 125 27.35 8.89 -13.15
N SER A 126 26.97 8.57 -14.39
CA SER A 126 25.76 9.10 -15.02
C SER A 126 24.50 8.29 -14.65
N ASN A 127 24.65 7.05 -14.20
CA ASN A 127 23.53 6.25 -13.74
C ASN A 127 23.02 6.75 -12.38
N GLN A 128 21.71 6.66 -12.17
CA GLN A 128 21.12 6.85 -10.85
C GLN A 128 21.21 5.54 -10.06
N TYR A 129 21.72 5.61 -8.83
CA TYR A 129 21.79 4.47 -7.92
C TYR A 129 21.02 4.74 -6.63
N ALA A 130 20.43 3.70 -6.05
CA ALA A 130 19.77 3.77 -4.77
C ALA A 130 19.78 2.41 -4.08
N ASN A 131 19.56 2.39 -2.76
CA ASN A 131 19.17 1.16 -2.09
C ASN A 131 17.72 0.87 -2.46
N LEU A 132 17.45 -0.34 -2.94
CA LEU A 132 16.10 -0.75 -3.28
C LEU A 132 15.43 -1.48 -2.13
N GLU A 133 14.12 -1.32 -2.04
CA GLU A 133 13.20 -1.96 -1.10
C GLU A 133 12.11 -2.67 -1.90
N VAL A 134 11.62 -3.78 -1.35
CA VAL A 134 10.47 -4.48 -1.93
C VAL A 134 9.27 -4.21 -1.05
N ALA A 135 8.24 -3.65 -1.67
CA ALA A 135 7.02 -3.20 -1.04
C ALA A 135 5.86 -4.09 -1.49
N HIS A 136 5.08 -4.61 -0.54
CA HIS A 136 3.80 -5.22 -0.87
C HIS A 136 2.83 -4.17 -1.40
N ILE A 137 2.08 -4.48 -2.46
CA ILE A 137 1.03 -3.61 -3.01
C ILE A 137 -0.14 -3.51 -2.03
N LEU A 138 -0.58 -4.66 -1.49
CA LEU A 138 -1.49 -4.75 -0.35
C LEU A 138 -0.77 -5.42 0.83
N PRO A 139 -0.68 -4.75 2.00
CA PRO A 139 0.09 -5.24 3.14
C PRO A 139 -0.62 -6.33 3.95
N TYR A 140 0.17 -7.11 4.70
CA TYR A 140 -0.29 -8.20 5.58
C TYR A 140 -1.32 -7.84 6.64
N ALA A 141 -1.38 -6.58 7.07
CA ALA A 141 -2.31 -6.18 8.11
C ALA A 141 -3.78 -6.41 7.73
N LEU A 142 -4.07 -6.58 6.44
CA LEU A 142 -5.39 -6.94 5.92
C LEU A 142 -5.73 -8.43 6.07
N THR A 143 -4.74 -9.30 6.22
CA THR A 143 -4.91 -10.77 6.17
C THR A 143 -4.55 -11.48 7.48
N LYS A 144 -3.91 -10.79 8.44
CA LYS A 144 -3.54 -11.37 9.73
C LYS A 144 -4.74 -11.40 10.70
N GLY A 145 -5.13 -12.59 11.15
CA GLY A 145 -6.14 -12.77 12.20
C GLY A 145 -5.77 -13.96 13.08
N GLU A 146 -5.28 -13.69 14.30
CA GLU A 146 -4.90 -14.74 15.26
C GLU A 146 -5.77 -14.74 16.53
N ASN A 147 -6.68 -13.76 16.71
CA ASN A 147 -7.58 -13.66 17.86
C ASN A 147 -9.03 -13.30 17.44
N SER A 148 -10.03 -13.55 18.29
CA SER A 148 -11.46 -13.38 17.97
C SER A 148 -11.89 -11.94 17.63
N GLU A 149 -11.26 -10.90 18.20
CA GLU A 149 -11.52 -9.50 17.81
C GLU A 149 -10.78 -9.09 16.52
N LEU A 150 -9.61 -9.70 16.26
CA LEU A 150 -8.89 -9.57 15.00
C LEU A 150 -9.67 -10.26 13.86
N ASP A 151 -10.49 -11.25 14.18
CA ASP A 151 -11.34 -11.95 13.21
C ASP A 151 -12.45 -11.05 12.65
N GLU A 152 -13.11 -10.23 13.49
CA GLU A 152 -14.12 -9.26 13.01
C GLU A 152 -13.50 -8.11 12.21
N SER A 153 -12.34 -7.60 12.66
CA SER A 153 -11.60 -6.58 11.90
C SER A 153 -11.14 -7.12 10.55
N ARG A 154 -10.69 -8.38 10.51
CA ARG A 154 -10.31 -9.08 9.28
C ARG A 154 -11.52 -9.31 8.37
N LYS A 155 -12.66 -9.78 8.91
CA LYS A 155 -13.91 -9.94 8.13
C LYS A 155 -14.36 -8.62 7.54
N ALA A 156 -14.28 -7.53 8.31
CA ALA A 156 -14.60 -6.18 7.84
C ALA A 156 -13.65 -5.76 6.71
N ALA A 157 -12.33 -5.93 6.87
CA ALA A 157 -11.35 -5.63 5.84
C ALA A 157 -11.59 -6.45 4.55
N ILE A 158 -11.88 -7.74 4.67
CA ILE A 158 -12.23 -8.63 3.55
C ILE A 158 -13.53 -8.16 2.86
N ALA A 159 -14.56 -7.80 3.63
CA ALA A 159 -15.82 -7.32 3.08
C ALA A 159 -15.63 -5.99 2.32
N ILE A 160 -14.81 -5.08 2.86
CA ILE A 160 -14.48 -3.80 2.23
C ILE A 160 -13.65 -4.02 0.95
N LEU A 161 -12.67 -4.92 0.99
CA LEU A 161 -11.89 -5.29 -0.20
C LEU A 161 -12.77 -5.90 -1.29
N ASN A 162 -13.73 -6.75 -0.94
CA ASN A 162 -14.67 -7.33 -1.91
C ASN A 162 -15.72 -6.34 -2.41
N MET A 163 -16.06 -5.33 -1.60
CA MET A 163 -16.83 -4.17 -2.07
C MET A 163 -16.02 -3.38 -3.09
N PHE A 164 -14.70 -3.29 -2.87
CA PHE A 164 -13.83 -2.54 -3.75
C PHE A 164 -13.50 -3.25 -5.05
N ASP A 165 -13.14 -4.53 -4.96
CA ASP A 165 -12.81 -5.38 -6.08
C ASP A 165 -13.13 -6.83 -5.72
N ASN A 166 -14.24 -7.34 -6.26
CA ASN A 166 -14.80 -8.62 -5.86
C ASN A 166 -13.87 -9.81 -6.19
N GLY A 167 -13.41 -10.54 -5.17
CA GLY A 167 -12.51 -11.68 -5.35
C GLY A 167 -11.03 -11.29 -5.48
N VAL A 168 -10.66 -10.04 -5.18
CA VAL A 168 -9.25 -9.62 -5.11
C VAL A 168 -8.49 -10.35 -4.00
N ILE A 169 -9.19 -10.80 -2.96
CA ILE A 169 -8.62 -11.54 -1.82
C ILE A 169 -7.90 -12.81 -2.26
N TYR A 170 -8.41 -13.51 -3.29
CA TYR A 170 -7.79 -14.73 -3.81
C TYR A 170 -6.39 -14.49 -4.41
N LEU A 171 -5.99 -13.23 -4.61
CA LEU A 171 -4.64 -12.88 -5.06
C LEU A 171 -3.63 -12.73 -3.91
N ILE A 172 -4.11 -12.67 -2.66
CA ILE A 172 -3.31 -12.36 -1.46
C ILE A 172 -3.66 -13.25 -0.26
N GLU A 173 -4.35 -14.36 -0.48
CA GLU A 173 -4.79 -15.24 0.61
C GLU A 173 -3.66 -16.18 1.06
N GLY A 174 -3.55 -16.39 2.38
CA GLY A 174 -2.59 -17.31 2.96
C GLY A 174 -1.16 -16.99 2.53
N THR A 175 -0.51 -17.95 1.89
CA THR A 175 0.88 -17.85 1.43
C THR A 175 1.03 -17.03 0.15
N ASP A 176 -0.06 -16.72 -0.55
CA ASP A 176 -0.03 -15.97 -1.81
C ASP A 176 0.25 -14.48 -1.61
N ILE A 177 0.13 -13.98 -0.37
CA ILE A 177 0.48 -12.60 -0.04
C ILE A 177 1.95 -12.27 -0.32
N ASP A 178 2.83 -13.28 -0.27
CA ASP A 178 4.26 -13.18 -0.55
C ASP A 178 4.62 -13.48 -1.99
N TRP A 179 3.64 -13.46 -2.89
CA TRP A 179 3.91 -13.67 -4.30
C TRP A 179 4.38 -12.38 -4.97
N PRO A 180 5.26 -12.47 -5.98
CA PRO A 180 5.76 -11.32 -6.73
C PRO A 180 4.65 -10.43 -7.32
N ARG A 181 3.49 -11.01 -7.64
CA ARG A 181 2.32 -10.25 -8.13
C ARG A 181 1.80 -9.22 -7.14
N ASN A 182 2.00 -9.40 -5.84
CA ASN A 182 1.64 -8.46 -4.78
C ASN A 182 2.84 -7.62 -4.32
N ALA A 183 3.93 -7.55 -5.09
CA ALA A 183 5.13 -6.83 -4.65
C ALA A 183 5.82 -6.04 -5.77
N ILE A 184 6.39 -4.88 -5.41
CA ILE A 184 7.08 -3.97 -6.33
C ILE A 184 8.41 -3.48 -5.74
N THR A 185 9.40 -3.29 -6.61
CA THR A 185 10.73 -2.77 -6.22
C THR A 185 10.77 -1.24 -6.30
N LEU A 186 11.10 -0.59 -5.19
CA LEU A 186 11.10 0.88 -5.06
C LEU A 186 12.39 1.38 -4.41
N THR A 187 12.74 2.64 -4.61
CA THR A 187 13.67 3.33 -3.71
C THR A 187 12.97 3.65 -2.39
N HIS A 188 13.74 3.86 -1.32
CA HIS A 188 13.20 4.19 0.00
C HIS A 188 12.14 5.32 -0.03
N ASP A 189 12.46 6.45 -0.64
CA ASP A 189 11.55 7.61 -0.69
C ASP A 189 10.26 7.27 -1.44
N ILE A 190 10.35 6.54 -2.55
CA ILE A 190 9.16 6.13 -3.32
C ILE A 190 8.36 5.08 -2.55
N HIS A 191 9.01 4.18 -1.81
CA HIS A 191 8.32 3.22 -0.94
C HIS A 191 7.50 3.93 0.14
N GLN A 192 8.06 4.96 0.79
CA GLN A 192 7.31 5.75 1.76
C GLN A 192 6.07 6.41 1.14
N LEU A 193 6.22 7.03 -0.04
CA LEU A 193 5.10 7.63 -0.75
C LEU A 193 4.06 6.60 -1.19
N PHE A 194 4.51 5.43 -1.64
CA PHE A 194 3.66 4.32 -2.04
C PHE A 194 2.84 3.80 -0.86
N GLY A 195 3.47 3.59 0.28
CA GLY A 195 2.81 3.11 1.48
C GLY A 195 1.86 4.13 2.12
N HIS A 196 2.15 5.42 2.00
CA HIS A 196 1.22 6.48 2.41
C HIS A 196 0.07 6.74 1.45
N PHE A 197 0.06 6.07 0.29
CA PHE A 197 -0.88 6.31 -0.81
C PHE A 197 -0.81 7.75 -1.36
N ASP A 198 0.37 8.35 -1.31
CA ASP A 198 0.65 9.68 -1.87
C ASP A 198 1.02 9.63 -3.36
N ILE A 199 1.31 8.43 -3.86
CA ILE A 199 1.47 8.12 -5.29
C ILE A 199 0.47 7.05 -5.72
N PHE A 200 0.15 7.03 -7.01
CA PHE A 200 -0.86 6.12 -7.58
C PHE A 200 -0.49 5.71 -9.01
N PHE A 201 -0.99 4.57 -9.46
CA PHE A 201 -0.66 3.96 -10.75
C PHE A 201 -1.91 3.85 -11.63
N GLU A 202 -1.99 4.67 -12.68
CA GLU A 202 -3.09 4.63 -13.65
C GLU A 202 -2.64 3.85 -14.90
N ARG A 203 -3.31 2.73 -15.22
CA ARG A 203 -3.06 2.00 -16.47
C ARG A 203 -3.36 2.89 -17.66
N VAL A 204 -2.41 3.02 -18.58
CA VAL A 204 -2.60 3.82 -19.80
C VAL A 204 -3.24 2.95 -20.89
N ALA A 205 -4.41 3.34 -21.39
CA ALA A 205 -5.05 2.64 -22.51
C ALA A 205 -4.15 2.68 -23.77
N ASP A 206 -4.31 1.70 -24.67
CA ASP A 206 -3.62 1.66 -25.98
C ASP A 206 -2.08 1.68 -25.92
N THR A 207 -1.51 1.23 -24.80
CA THR A 207 -0.06 1.07 -24.60
C THR A 207 0.29 -0.37 -24.25
N PRO A 208 1.57 -0.78 -24.34
CA PRO A 208 2.00 -2.13 -23.95
C PRO A 208 1.47 -2.53 -22.56
N PRO A 209 1.22 -3.82 -22.30
CA PRO A 209 0.83 -4.33 -20.98
C PRO A 209 1.73 -3.78 -19.87
N HIS A 210 1.18 -3.63 -18.65
CA HIS A 210 1.93 -3.08 -17.51
C HIS A 210 2.53 -1.68 -17.73
N THR A 211 1.88 -0.84 -18.55
CA THR A 211 2.27 0.57 -18.70
C THR A 211 1.36 1.48 -17.88
N TYR A 212 1.96 2.26 -16.98
CA TYR A 212 1.26 3.11 -16.02
C TYR A 212 1.74 4.55 -16.09
N ARG A 213 0.79 5.47 -15.97
CA ARG A 213 1.04 6.84 -15.56
C ARG A 213 1.06 6.86 -14.04
N ILE A 214 2.22 7.16 -13.48
CA ILE A 214 2.46 7.22 -12.04
C ILE A 214 2.34 8.68 -11.63
N GLY A 215 1.30 8.98 -10.86
CA GLY A 215 0.99 10.32 -10.37
C GLY A 215 1.27 10.48 -8.88
N THR A 216 1.14 11.72 -8.40
CA THR A 216 1.17 12.05 -6.97
C THR A 216 0.14 13.11 -6.66
N PHE A 217 -0.36 13.11 -5.42
CA PHE A 217 -1.16 14.20 -4.87
C PHE A 217 -0.32 15.27 -4.17
N LEU A 218 0.99 15.04 -4.01
CA LEU A 218 1.89 15.95 -3.33
C LEU A 218 2.33 17.11 -4.24
N PRO A 219 2.71 18.26 -3.65
CA PRO A 219 3.27 19.38 -4.38
C PRO A 219 4.54 19.00 -5.20
N PRO A 220 4.83 19.71 -6.30
CA PRO A 220 5.95 19.38 -7.20
C PRO A 220 7.34 19.28 -6.53
N PHE A 221 7.57 19.97 -5.42
CA PHE A 221 8.85 19.95 -4.72
C PHE A 221 9.13 18.62 -3.98
N TYR A 222 8.12 17.76 -3.79
CA TYR A 222 8.31 16.44 -3.19
C TYR A 222 8.94 15.44 -4.17
N SER A 223 8.68 15.59 -5.47
CA SER A 223 9.28 14.73 -6.49
C SER A 223 9.28 15.43 -7.84
N ASN A 224 10.46 15.90 -8.25
CA ASN A 224 10.66 16.48 -9.57
C ASN A 224 10.50 15.46 -10.71
N GLN A 225 10.36 14.17 -10.38
CA GLN A 225 10.24 13.08 -11.35
C GLN A 225 8.78 12.70 -11.64
N LEU A 226 7.80 13.16 -10.85
CA LEU A 226 6.38 12.81 -11.01
C LEU A 226 5.56 14.00 -11.56
N PRO A 227 4.53 13.75 -12.40
CA PRO A 227 4.09 12.45 -12.89
C PRO A 227 5.02 11.88 -13.98
N ILE A 228 5.10 10.55 -14.07
CA ILE A 228 5.91 9.85 -15.08
C ILE A 228 5.15 8.68 -15.68
N THR A 229 5.49 8.30 -16.91
CA THR A 229 4.97 7.07 -17.52
C THR A 229 6.04 6.00 -17.51
N ARG A 230 5.69 4.81 -17.02
CA ARG A 230 6.58 3.65 -16.93
C ARG A 230 5.90 2.40 -17.45
N THR A 231 6.60 1.66 -18.29
CA THR A 231 6.29 0.25 -18.55
C THR A 231 7.09 -0.58 -17.56
N LEU A 232 6.41 -1.33 -16.70
CA LEU A 232 7.09 -2.14 -15.68
C LEU A 232 7.81 -3.31 -16.35
N PHE A 233 8.94 -3.72 -15.79
CA PHE A 233 9.68 -4.87 -16.26
C PHE A 233 8.87 -6.15 -16.04
N THR A 234 8.99 -7.08 -16.99
CA THR A 234 8.35 -8.40 -16.94
C THR A 234 9.42 -9.48 -17.11
N HIS A 235 9.22 -10.62 -16.46
CA HIS A 235 10.13 -11.75 -16.56
C HIS A 235 9.34 -13.02 -16.96
N PRO A 236 9.89 -13.93 -17.80
CA PRO A 236 9.13 -15.09 -18.30
C PRO A 236 8.63 -16.04 -17.21
N SER A 237 9.38 -16.17 -16.12
CA SER A 237 9.11 -17.13 -15.03
C SER A 237 8.71 -16.46 -13.71
N ILE A 238 8.62 -15.13 -13.65
CA ILE A 238 8.28 -14.40 -12.43
C ILE A 238 7.09 -13.51 -12.74
N ASP A 239 6.01 -13.67 -11.97
CA ASP A 239 4.80 -12.90 -12.17
C ASP A 239 5.06 -11.38 -12.09
N PRO A 240 4.52 -10.60 -13.05
CA PRO A 240 4.56 -9.14 -12.97
C PRO A 240 3.68 -8.65 -11.81
N PRO A 241 3.89 -7.41 -11.34
CA PRO A 241 2.95 -6.75 -10.43
C PRO A 241 1.53 -6.83 -11.00
N SER A 242 0.59 -7.30 -10.19
CA SER A 242 -0.80 -7.49 -10.62
C SER A 242 -1.42 -6.15 -10.98
N GLU A 243 -1.91 -6.02 -12.23
CA GLU A 243 -2.60 -4.81 -12.67
C GLU A 243 -3.81 -4.52 -11.78
N ARG A 244 -4.48 -5.57 -11.31
CA ARG A 244 -5.67 -5.51 -10.45
C ARG A 244 -5.33 -4.99 -9.05
N LEU A 245 -4.20 -5.44 -8.47
CA LEU A 245 -3.75 -4.95 -7.16
C LEU A 245 -3.27 -3.49 -7.26
N LEU A 246 -2.57 -3.11 -8.33
CA LEU A 246 -2.17 -1.72 -8.56
C LEU A 246 -3.38 -0.81 -8.78
N ALA A 247 -4.40 -1.26 -9.52
CA ALA A 247 -5.64 -0.52 -9.71
C ALA A 247 -6.38 -0.31 -8.38
N LEU A 248 -6.43 -1.34 -7.52
CA LEU A 248 -7.01 -1.23 -6.19
C LEU A 248 -6.22 -0.28 -5.28
N HIS A 249 -4.89 -0.36 -5.27
CA HIS A 249 -4.02 0.60 -4.56
C HIS A 249 -4.30 2.03 -5.04
N SER A 250 -4.39 2.25 -6.35
CA SER A 250 -4.73 3.54 -6.95
C SER A 250 -6.11 4.03 -6.50
N ALA A 251 -7.13 3.17 -6.50
CA ALA A 251 -8.48 3.52 -6.03
C ALA A 251 -8.48 3.94 -4.55
N ILE A 252 -7.76 3.21 -3.70
CA ILE A 252 -7.59 3.55 -2.28
C ILE A 252 -6.89 4.90 -2.13
N ALA A 253 -5.82 5.17 -2.89
CA ALA A 253 -5.12 6.44 -2.88
C ALA A 253 -6.04 7.61 -3.24
N HIS A 254 -6.83 7.47 -4.30
CA HIS A 254 -7.84 8.46 -4.67
C HIS A 254 -8.90 8.65 -3.59
N ILE A 255 -9.41 7.58 -2.97
CA ILE A 255 -10.39 7.70 -1.88
C ILE A 255 -9.79 8.46 -0.70
N LEU A 256 -8.59 8.09 -0.26
CA LEU A 256 -7.91 8.73 0.85
C LEU A 256 -7.66 10.22 0.59
N HIS A 257 -7.26 10.57 -0.63
CA HIS A 257 -7.00 11.96 -1.01
C HIS A 257 -8.29 12.77 -1.20
N LEU A 258 -9.22 12.30 -2.04
CA LEU A 258 -10.44 13.05 -2.38
C LEU A 258 -11.40 13.19 -1.20
N SER A 259 -11.38 12.21 -0.31
CA SER A 259 -12.06 12.36 0.97
C SER A 259 -11.24 13.27 1.88
N GLY A 260 -9.92 13.18 1.95
CA GLY A 260 -9.13 13.82 3.02
C GLY A 260 -8.98 12.94 4.26
N ALA A 261 -9.42 11.68 4.17
CA ALA A 261 -9.21 10.68 5.20
C ALA A 261 -7.71 10.38 5.36
N GLY A 262 -6.94 10.55 4.28
CA GLY A 262 -5.48 10.44 4.32
C GLY A 262 -4.84 11.39 5.31
N GLU A 263 -5.11 12.69 5.20
CA GLU A 263 -4.59 13.71 6.12
C GLU A 263 -5.08 13.48 7.55
N TYR A 264 -6.35 13.13 7.71
CA TYR A 264 -6.94 12.82 9.01
C TYR A 264 -6.24 11.65 9.70
N ILE A 265 -6.04 10.54 8.99
CA ILE A 265 -5.33 9.36 9.51
C ILE A 265 -3.87 9.70 9.83
N GLN A 266 -3.20 10.48 8.98
CA GLN A 266 -1.82 10.87 9.24
C GLN A 266 -1.69 11.69 10.53
N ALA A 267 -2.64 12.59 10.80
CA ALA A 267 -2.66 13.33 12.06
C ALA A 267 -2.78 12.39 13.28
N ILE A 268 -3.66 11.39 13.21
CA ILE A 268 -3.81 10.38 14.27
C ILE A 268 -2.49 9.62 14.49
N LEU A 269 -1.88 9.11 13.42
CA LEU A 269 -0.63 8.34 13.52
C LEU A 269 0.51 9.20 14.08
N ASN A 270 0.63 10.46 13.66
CA ASN A 270 1.64 11.39 14.17
C ASN A 270 1.43 11.70 15.67
N ASP A 271 0.19 11.87 16.12
CA ASP A 271 -0.13 12.13 17.54
C ASP A 271 0.24 10.91 18.41
N MET A 272 0.01 9.70 17.89
CA MET A 272 0.39 8.45 18.54
C MET A 272 1.91 8.29 18.67
N GLU A 273 2.67 8.62 17.62
CA GLU A 273 4.14 8.54 17.63
C GLU A 273 4.77 9.58 18.56
N LYS A 274 4.17 10.77 18.67
CA LYS A 274 4.69 11.87 19.50
C LYS A 274 4.29 11.80 20.97
N GLY A 275 3.41 10.88 21.37
CA GLY A 275 2.97 10.71 22.76
C GLY A 275 2.33 11.98 23.36
N VAL A 276 1.67 12.82 22.54
CA VAL A 276 1.15 14.12 22.98
C VAL A 276 -0.08 13.93 23.87
N VAL A 277 0.13 14.00 25.18
CA VAL A 277 -0.92 14.33 26.15
C VAL A 277 -1.18 15.82 26.00
N ARG A 278 -2.40 16.21 25.59
CA ARG A 278 -2.81 17.62 25.58
C ARG A 278 -2.81 18.16 27.01
N GLU A 279 -2.60 19.47 27.19
CA GLU A 279 -2.56 20.12 28.53
C GLU A 279 -3.85 19.94 29.35
N ASP A 280 -4.96 19.53 28.72
CA ASP A 280 -6.24 19.22 29.38
C ASP A 280 -6.36 17.75 29.83
N GLY A 281 -5.31 16.95 29.68
CA GLY A 281 -5.30 15.52 30.00
C GLY A 281 -6.09 14.66 29.02
N SER A 282 -6.63 15.24 27.93
CA SER A 282 -7.30 14.47 26.89
C SER A 282 -6.29 13.87 25.91
N THR A 283 -6.41 12.58 25.68
CA THR A 283 -5.72 11.85 24.62
C THR A 283 -6.80 11.29 23.69
N GLN A 284 -6.59 11.29 22.37
CA GLN A 284 -7.47 10.56 21.44
C GLN A 284 -7.30 9.02 21.55
N LEU A 285 -6.78 8.52 22.68
CA LEU A 285 -6.70 7.09 23.01
C LEU A 285 -8.08 6.42 23.11
N GLY A 286 -9.17 7.20 23.12
CA GLY A 286 -10.55 6.69 23.04
C GLY A 286 -10.93 6.01 21.72
N VAL A 287 -10.10 6.09 20.67
CA VAL A 287 -10.38 5.37 19.41
C VAL A 287 -10.03 3.88 19.49
N MET A 288 -9.22 3.47 20.47
CA MET A 288 -8.75 2.08 20.61
C MET A 288 -9.30 1.36 21.84
N SER A 289 -10.27 1.96 22.53
CA SER A 289 -10.99 1.33 23.65
C SER A 289 -12.49 1.44 23.42
N THR A 290 -13.06 0.42 22.79
CA THR A 290 -14.49 0.14 22.95
C THR A 290 -14.66 -1.17 23.71
N PRO A 291 -14.89 -1.13 25.02
CA PRO A 291 -15.95 -1.94 25.61
C PRO A 291 -17.29 -1.29 25.22
N SER A 292 -18.24 -2.12 24.84
CA SER A 292 -19.53 -1.74 24.28
C SER A 292 -20.34 -0.74 25.13
N LEU A 293 -21.08 0.14 24.44
CA LEU A 293 -22.38 0.70 24.81
C LEU A 293 -22.47 1.49 26.14
N THR A 294 -22.36 2.82 26.02
CA THR A 294 -23.37 3.82 26.45
C THR A 294 -22.73 5.20 26.55
N SER A 295 -22.91 6.06 25.55
CA SER A 295 -22.89 7.54 25.66
C SER A 295 -22.80 8.15 24.26
N THR A 296 -23.95 8.22 23.58
CA THR A 296 -24.14 8.82 22.25
C THR A 296 -23.99 10.35 22.22
N ALA A 297 -23.42 10.96 23.28
CA ALA A 297 -23.34 12.41 23.43
C ALA A 297 -21.91 12.98 23.60
N ARG A 298 -20.87 12.17 23.88
CA ARG A 298 -19.51 12.70 24.17
C ARG A 298 -18.50 12.56 23.04
N ALA A 299 -18.72 11.68 22.06
CA ALA A 299 -17.89 11.59 20.85
C ALA A 299 -18.13 12.75 19.85
N LYS A 300 -19.19 13.56 20.05
CA LYS A 300 -19.60 14.63 19.13
C LYS A 300 -18.71 15.89 19.15
N LYS A 301 -17.65 15.97 19.97
CA LYS A 301 -16.88 17.22 20.15
C LYS A 301 -15.38 17.20 19.84
N ALA A 302 -14.79 16.09 19.39
CA ALA A 302 -13.32 16.06 19.15
C ALA A 302 -12.84 15.58 17.77
N CYS A 303 -13.71 15.05 16.89
CA CYS A 303 -13.35 14.64 15.54
C CYS A 303 -14.45 15.07 14.55
N ALA A 304 -14.57 16.37 14.29
CA ALA A 304 -15.38 16.81 13.17
C ALA A 304 -14.57 16.59 11.88
N TRP A 305 -14.94 15.59 11.09
CA TRP A 305 -14.51 15.46 9.70
C TRP A 305 -14.52 16.84 9.00
N PRO A 306 -13.50 17.18 8.18
CA PRO A 306 -13.52 18.39 7.37
C PRO A 306 -14.85 18.57 6.64
N LEU A 307 -15.42 19.79 6.70
CA LEU A 307 -16.76 20.09 6.14
C LEU A 307 -16.92 19.71 4.66
N HIS A 308 -15.82 19.67 3.88
CA HIS A 308 -15.85 19.31 2.46
C HIS A 308 -16.18 17.83 2.18
N MET A 309 -15.96 16.93 3.15
CA MET A 309 -16.33 15.50 3.06
C MET A 309 -17.82 15.25 3.27
N ARG A 310 -18.56 16.26 3.74
CA ARG A 310 -20.01 16.17 3.92
C ARG A 310 -20.78 16.34 2.61
N SER A 311 -20.07 16.44 1.48
CA SER A 311 -20.66 16.60 0.16
C SER A 311 -20.89 15.27 -0.54
N VAL A 312 -22.14 15.03 -0.94
CA VAL A 312 -22.54 13.95 -1.84
C VAL A 312 -21.77 14.02 -3.17
N SER A 313 -21.27 15.19 -3.57
CA SER A 313 -20.46 15.36 -4.79
C SER A 313 -19.14 14.59 -4.72
N THR A 314 -18.49 14.54 -3.56
CA THR A 314 -17.21 13.82 -3.38
C THR A 314 -17.41 12.32 -3.59
N TRP A 315 -18.47 11.75 -2.99
CA TRP A 315 -18.84 10.35 -3.15
C TRP A 315 -19.30 10.02 -4.58
N ARG A 316 -19.95 10.95 -5.28
CA ARG A 316 -20.27 10.78 -6.71
C ARG A 316 -19.03 10.77 -7.59
N THR A 317 -18.06 11.66 -7.35
CA THR A 317 -16.76 11.65 -8.06
C THR A 317 -15.99 10.36 -7.81
N ILE A 318 -15.97 9.89 -6.55
CA ILE A 318 -15.42 8.57 -6.20
C ILE A 318 -16.15 7.50 -6.99
N SER A 319 -17.49 7.40 -6.95
CA SER A 319 -18.24 6.41 -7.74
C SER A 319 -18.07 6.52 -9.27
N GLY A 320 -17.73 7.71 -9.78
CA GLY A 320 -17.48 7.95 -11.20
C GLY A 320 -16.11 7.45 -11.66
N LEU A 321 -15.09 7.57 -10.79
CA LEU A 321 -13.77 6.95 -10.97
C LEU A 321 -13.82 5.41 -10.92
N TRP A 322 -14.88 4.87 -10.31
CA TRP A 322 -15.10 3.44 -10.11
C TRP A 322 -15.76 2.72 -11.27
N ARG A 323 -16.33 3.44 -12.25
CA ARG A 323 -16.82 2.75 -13.46
C ARG A 323 -15.60 2.21 -14.20
N PRO A 324 -15.44 0.88 -14.32
CA PRO A 324 -14.48 0.36 -15.26
C PRO A 324 -14.89 0.93 -16.62
N ARG A 325 -13.99 1.64 -17.31
CA ARG A 325 -14.07 1.64 -18.76
C ARG A 325 -13.63 0.24 -19.22
N LEU A 326 -14.48 -0.75 -18.93
CA LEU A 326 -14.47 -2.04 -19.59
C LEU A 326 -15.24 -1.84 -20.90
N LEU A 327 -14.48 -1.50 -21.93
CA LEU A 327 -14.73 -1.92 -23.30
C LEU A 327 -13.42 -2.45 -23.85
#